data_AF-A0A5C3NUG0-F1
#
_entry.id   AF-A0A5C3NUG0-F1
#
_cell.length_a   1.000
_cell.length_b   1.000
_cell.length_c   1.000
_cell.angle_alpha   90.00
_cell.angle_beta   90.00
_cell.angle_gamma   90.00
#
_symmetry.space_group_name_H-M   'P 1'
#
loop_
_entity.id
_entity.type
_entity.pdbx_description
1 polymer ?
#
loop_
_entity_poly.entity_id
_entity_poly.type
_entity_poly.pdbx_seq_one_letter_code
_entity_poly.pdbx_strand_id
1 'polypeptide(L)' 'QILSITSDNASNNDTMTEELAALLPEYQGMFGRTRCFLHILNLVANSILKQFD' A
#
# COMPACT_ATOMS: atom_id res chain seq x y z
N GLN A 1 6.97 10.89 15.71
CA GLN A 1 5.82 10.91 14.77
C GLN A 1 6.11 10.02 13.58
N ILE A 2 5.19 9.11 13.22
CA ILE A 2 5.27 8.32 11.98
C ILE A 2 4.42 9.02 10.92
N LEU A 3 5.07 9.50 9.86
CA LEU A 3 4.40 10.28 8.80
C LEU A 3 3.94 9.41 7.63
N SER A 4 4.69 8.36 7.30
CA SER A 4 4.35 7.45 6.22
C SER A 4 4.86 6.04 6.46
N ILE A 5 4.12 5.06 5.93
CA ILE A 5 4.46 3.63 5.96
C ILE A 5 4.37 3.08 4.56
N THR A 6 5.38 2.32 4.14
CA THR A 6 5.34 1.60 2.87
C THR A 6 4.93 0.15 3.09
N SER A 7 3.91 -0.32 2.37
CA SER A 7 3.44 -1.71 2.39
C SER A 7 3.05 -2.19 1.00
N ASP A 8 2.96 -3.49 0.77
CA ASP A 8 2.53 -4.01 -0.54
C ASP A 8 1.07 -3.63 -0.86
N ASN A 9 0.63 -3.89 -2.09
CA ASN A 9 -0.72 -3.56 -2.54
C ASN A 9 -1.72 -4.71 -2.29
N ALA A 10 -1.66 -5.33 -1.12
CA ALA A 10 -2.67 -6.26 -0.65
C ALA A 10 -3.73 -5.55 0.21
N SER A 11 -4.95 -6.08 0.24
CA SER A 11 -6.10 -5.49 0.95
C SER A 11 -5.99 -5.58 2.47
N ASN A 12 -5.26 -6.56 2.99
CA ASN A 12 -4.92 -6.65 4.42
C ASN A 12 -4.17 -5.40 4.92
N ASN A 13 -3.40 -4.75 4.04
CA ASN A 13 -2.69 -3.53 4.33
C ASN A 13 -3.59 -2.28 4.32
N ASP A 14 -4.81 -2.37 3.76
CA ASP A 14 -5.86 -1.36 3.98
C ASP A 14 -6.30 -1.41 5.45
N THR A 15 -6.73 -2.58 5.93
CA THR A 15 -7.17 -2.79 7.32
C THR A 15 -6.07 -2.43 8.33
N MET A 16 -4.83 -2.87 8.09
CA MET A 16 -3.70 -2.50 8.94
C MET A 16 -3.55 -0.97 9.05
N THR A 17 -3.71 -0.25 7.95
CA THR A 17 -3.54 1.22 7.91
C THR A 17 -4.64 1.93 8.69
N GLU A 18 -5.88 1.44 8.63
CA GLU A 18 -7.02 1.96 9.38
C GLU A 18 -6.83 1.74 10.89
N GLU A 19 -6.46 0.53 11.30
CA GLU A 19 -6.16 0.21 12.71
C GLU A 19 -5.00 1.05 13.24
N LEU A 20 -3.96 1.27 12.41
CA LEU A 20 -2.83 2.09 12.81
C LEU A 20 -3.20 3.56 13.04
N ALA A 21 -4.18 4.10 12.29
CA ALA A 21 -4.67 5.45 12.49
C ALA A 21 -5.45 5.60 13.81
N ALA A 22 -6.10 4.53 14.27
CA ALA A 22 -6.76 4.50 15.58
C ALA A 22 -5.73 4.41 16.73
N LEU A 23 -4.63 3.68 16.53
CA LEU A 23 -3.59 3.49 17.54
C LEU A 23 -2.59 4.65 17.60
N LEU A 24 -2.36 5.35 16.49
CA LEU A 24 -1.40 6.44 16.36
C LEU A 24 -2.13 7.73 15.94
N PRO A 25 -2.51 8.61 16.89
CA PRO A 25 -3.31 9.81 16.60
C PRO A 25 -2.70 10.77 15.57
N GLU A 26 -1.38 10.73 15.42
CA GLU A 26 -0.64 11.56 14.48
C GLU A 26 -0.45 10.92 13.09
N TYR A 27 -0.78 9.63 12.94
CA TYR A 27 -0.69 8.93 11.67
C TYR A 27 -1.89 9.26 10.79
N GLN A 28 -1.64 9.70 9.57
CA GLN A 28 -2.67 10.21 8.66
C GLN A 28 -3.44 9.09 7.92
N GLY A 29 -3.47 7.88 8.48
CA GLY A 29 -4.14 6.71 7.91
C GLY A 29 -3.74 6.46 6.46
N MET A 30 -4.74 6.35 5.58
CA MET A 30 -4.54 6.08 4.16
C MET A 30 -3.69 7.14 3.44
N PHE A 31 -3.71 8.40 3.89
CA PHE A 31 -2.85 9.44 3.32
C PHE A 31 -1.37 9.19 3.64
N GLY A 32 -1.07 8.58 4.79
CA GLY A 32 0.27 8.17 5.18
C GLY A 32 0.76 6.88 4.50
N ARG A 33 -0.11 6.14 3.80
CA ARG A 33 0.28 4.86 3.19
C ARG A 33 0.91 5.05 1.81
N THR A 34 2.15 4.61 1.70
CA THR A 34 2.86 4.43 0.43
C THR A 34 2.75 2.97 -0.02
N ARG A 35 2.48 2.72 -1.30
CA ARG A 35 2.48 1.35 -1.86
C ARG A 35 3.89 0.96 -2.30
N CYS A 36 4.28 -0.28 -2.04
CA CYS A 36 5.61 -0.79 -2.37
C CYS A 36 5.85 -0.76 -3.89
N PHE A 37 6.91 -0.06 -4.31
CA PHE A 37 7.25 0.11 -5.72
C PHE A 37 7.47 -1.22 -6.44
N LEU A 38 8.11 -2.19 -5.79
CA LEU A 38 8.32 -3.53 -6.36
C LEU A 38 7.00 -4.22 -6.70
N HIS A 39 5.99 -4.08 -5.84
CA HIS A 39 4.69 -4.67 -6.09
C HIS A 39 3.96 -3.95 -7.24
N ILE A 40 4.09 -2.64 -7.35
CA ILE A 40 3.55 -1.88 -8.49
C ILE A 40 4.19 -2.35 -9.81
N LEU A 41 5.52 -2.52 -9.84
CA LEU A 41 6.22 -3.05 -11.01
C LEU A 41 5.70 -4.43 -11.41
N ASN A 42 5.50 -5.32 -10.42
CA ASN A 42 4.94 -6.64 -10.68
C ASN A 42 3.53 -6.56 -11.27
N LEU A 43 2.65 -5.70 -10.76
CA LEU A 43 1.30 -5.50 -11.31
C LEU A 43 1.33 -4.95 -12.74
N VAL A 44 2.20 -3.98 -13.01
CA VAL A 44 2.38 -3.41 -14.36
C VAL A 44 2.89 -4.46 -15.33
N ALA A 45 3.92 -5.22 -14.95
CA ALA A 45 4.48 -6.28 -15.78
C ALA A 45 3.42 -7.35 -16.13
N ASN A 46 2.68 -7.83 -15.14
CA ASN A 46 1.59 -8.79 -15.36
C ASN A 46 0.49 -8.22 -16.27
N SER A 47 0.17 -6.93 -16.15
CA SER A 47 -0.84 -6.28 -17.00
C SER A 47 -0.41 -6.16 -18.45
N ILE A 48 0.89 -5.95 -18.70
CA ILE A 48 1.46 -5.91 -20.06
C ILE A 48 1.48 -7.32 -20.66
N LEU A 49 1.97 -8.32 -19.91
CA LEU A 49 2.07 -9.69 -20.40
C LEU A 49 0.71 -10.30 -20.76
N LYS A 50 -0.34 -10.00 -19.99
CA LYS A 50 -1.72 -10.46 -20.25
C LYS A 50 -2.27 -10.05 -21.63
N GLN A 51 -1.72 -9.04 -22.28
CA GLN A 51 -2.13 -8.66 -23.64
C GLN A 51 -1.62 -9.63 -24.72
N PHE A 52 -0.67 -10.50 -24.36
CA PHE A 52 -0.05 -11.48 -25.25
C PHE A 52 -0.45 -12.92 -24.90
N ASP A 53 -1.31 -13.10 -23.89
CA ASP A 53 -2.00 -14.37 -23.58
C ASP A 53 -3.27 -14.50 -24.46
#